data_AF-A0A417YRC0-F1
#
_entry.id   AF-A0A417YRC0-F1
#
_cell.length_a   1.000
_cell.length_b   1.000
_cell.length_c   1.000
_cell.angle_alpha   90.00
_cell.angle_beta   90.00
_cell.angle_gamma   90.00
#
_symmetry.space_group_name_H-M   'P 1'
#
loop_
_entity.id
_entity.type
_entity.pdbx_description
1 polymer ?
#
loop_
_entity_poly.entity_id
_entity_poly.type
_entity_poly.pdbx_seq_one_letter_code
_entity_poly.pdbx_strand_id
1 'polypeptide(L)'
;MRFNLQEGGLTPIQTLPPNRYPPGTLRISQIETIPKPPLNPNFNPNPELQQILAGKQLLLDDLPFILEEIQHHYENGCITYNKGISTIGKTSSCARCGNRNPQLFGSFTCARCGDMCTYCRKCLMMGRISECTPLIGWSGPPPAFDIPAKVLEWEGTLSDGQQNASNRAVEAVLQNTNLLVWAVCAAGYEYVRKGY
;
A
#
# COMPACT_ATOMS: atom_id res chain seq x y z
N MET A 1 -4.23 -12.06 10.08
CA MET A 1 -4.37 -13.23 9.20
C MET A 1 -3.22 -14.19 9.48
N ARG A 2 -3.45 -15.49 9.27
CA ARG A 2 -2.39 -16.50 9.31
C ARG A 2 -2.20 -17.08 7.90
N PHE A 3 -1.01 -17.59 7.63
CA PHE A 3 -0.60 -18.13 6.35
C PHE A 3 -0.02 -19.53 6.56
N ASN A 4 -0.26 -20.41 5.59
CA ASN A 4 0.54 -21.60 5.40
C ASN A 4 1.74 -21.24 4.52
N LEU A 5 2.94 -21.63 4.95
CA LEU A 5 4.17 -21.42 4.20
C LEU A 5 4.58 -22.76 3.59
N GLN A 6 4.66 -22.82 2.26
CA GLN A 6 5.11 -23.98 1.50
C GLN A 6 6.28 -23.57 0.60
N GLU A 7 7.04 -24.54 0.09
CA GLU A 7 8.28 -24.29 -0.69
C GLU A 7 8.07 -23.36 -1.90
N GLY A 8 6.84 -23.25 -2.43
CA GLY A 8 6.50 -22.41 -3.58
C GLY A 8 5.71 -21.14 -3.30
N GLY A 9 5.27 -20.87 -2.05
CA GLY A 9 4.35 -19.75 -1.82
C GLY A 9 3.73 -19.66 -0.44
N LEU A 10 2.91 -18.61 -0.27
CA LEU A 10 2.04 -18.40 0.87
C LEU A 10 0.57 -18.62 0.50
N THR A 11 -0.15 -19.33 1.37
CA THR A 11 -1.61 -19.44 1.27
C THR A 11 -2.26 -18.83 2.51
N PRO A 12 -3.09 -17.79 2.38
CA PRO A 12 -3.81 -17.21 3.50
C PRO A 12 -4.87 -18.19 4.00
N ILE A 13 -4.98 -18.32 5.32
CA ILE A 13 -5.96 -19.21 5.95
C ILE A 13 -7.23 -18.41 6.26
N GLN A 14 -8.36 -18.87 5.72
CA GLN A 14 -9.67 -18.44 6.17
C GLN A 14 -9.98 -19.12 7.50
N THR A 15 -10.18 -18.31 8.53
CA THR A 15 -10.41 -18.80 9.89
C THR A 15 -11.86 -19.31 10.02
N LEU A 16 -12.09 -20.59 9.77
CA LEU A 16 -13.40 -21.23 9.88
C LEU A 16 -13.46 -22.18 11.09
N PRO A 17 -14.62 -22.33 11.76
CA PRO A 17 -14.83 -23.37 12.77
C PRO A 17 -14.64 -24.78 12.18
N PRO A 18 -14.17 -25.79 12.94
CA PRO A 18 -13.88 -25.76 14.39
C PRO A 18 -12.46 -25.27 14.74
N ASN A 19 -11.53 -25.27 13.79
CA ASN A 19 -10.13 -24.89 14.03
C ASN A 19 -9.82 -23.51 13.45
N ARG A 20 -10.13 -22.47 14.24
CA ARG A 20 -9.99 -21.08 13.83
C ARG A 20 -8.52 -20.69 13.52
N TYR A 21 -7.55 -21.37 14.13
CA TYR A 21 -6.12 -21.08 13.97
C TYR A 21 -5.31 -22.40 13.88
N PRO A 22 -5.22 -23.01 12.69
CA PRO A 22 -4.55 -24.31 12.53
C PRO A 22 -3.08 -24.29 12.98
N PRO A 23 -2.58 -25.34 13.66
CA PRO A 23 -1.17 -25.47 14.01
C PRO A 23 -0.24 -25.34 12.80
N GLY A 24 0.97 -24.82 12.99
CA GLY A 24 1.96 -24.65 11.91
C GLY A 24 1.75 -23.43 11.01
N THR A 25 0.65 -22.70 11.18
CA THR A 25 0.40 -21.46 10.42
C THR A 25 1.10 -20.25 11.05
N LEU A 26 1.50 -19.28 10.24
CA LEU A 26 2.31 -18.12 10.66
C LEU A 26 1.61 -16.79 10.36
N ARG A 27 1.84 -15.77 11.17
CA ARG A 27 1.55 -14.36 10.80
C ARG A 27 2.56 -13.90 9.77
N ILE A 28 2.17 -12.97 8.89
CA ILE A 28 3.09 -12.47 7.85
C ILE A 28 4.39 -11.85 8.43
N SER A 29 4.34 -11.23 9.61
CA SER A 29 5.53 -10.70 10.28
C SER A 29 6.52 -11.78 10.73
N GLN A 30 6.06 -13.01 10.98
CA GLN A 30 6.88 -14.14 11.44
C GLN A 30 7.62 -14.84 10.29
N ILE A 31 7.23 -14.57 9.05
CA ILE A 31 7.86 -15.17 7.86
C ILE A 31 9.09 -14.36 7.53
N GLU A 32 10.30 -14.89 7.71
CA GLU A 32 11.55 -14.12 7.51
C GLU A 32 11.63 -13.56 6.08
N THR A 33 11.62 -14.44 5.10
CA THR A 33 11.61 -14.13 3.67
C THR A 33 10.27 -14.55 3.09
N ILE A 34 9.50 -13.58 2.58
CA ILE A 34 8.21 -13.87 1.94
C ILE A 34 8.48 -14.45 0.54
N PRO A 35 8.03 -15.68 0.24
CA PRO A 35 8.12 -16.25 -1.09
C PRO A 35 7.41 -15.38 -2.12
N LYS A 36 8.02 -15.26 -3.30
CA LYS A 36 7.45 -14.58 -4.46
C LYS A 36 7.36 -15.60 -5.59
N PRO A 37 6.15 -16.09 -5.91
CA PRO A 37 5.96 -17.00 -7.03
C PRO A 37 6.48 -16.36 -8.34
N PRO A 38 7.09 -17.15 -9.24
CA PRO A 38 7.52 -16.64 -10.54
C PRO A 38 6.32 -16.17 -11.36
N LEU A 39 6.53 -15.15 -12.18
CA LEU A 39 5.48 -14.64 -13.07
C LEU A 39 5.10 -15.71 -14.10
N ASN A 40 3.82 -16.08 -14.14
CA ASN A 40 3.28 -16.98 -15.15
C ASN A 40 2.97 -16.19 -16.44
N PRO A 41 3.69 -16.41 -17.56
CA PRO A 41 3.47 -15.66 -18.80
C PRO A 41 2.14 -15.97 -19.48
N ASN A 42 1.50 -17.10 -19.15
CA ASN A 42 0.22 -17.52 -19.74
C ASN A 42 -1.00 -17.07 -18.91
N PHE A 43 -0.77 -16.39 -17.79
CA PHE A 43 -1.84 -15.91 -16.94
C PHE A 43 -2.33 -14.54 -17.41
N ASN A 44 -3.65 -14.40 -17.57
CA ASN A 44 -4.28 -13.13 -17.91
C ASN A 44 -4.77 -12.47 -16.63
N PRO A 45 -4.07 -11.43 -16.11
CA PRO A 45 -4.48 -10.78 -14.89
C PRO A 45 -5.78 -10.00 -15.05
N ASN A 46 -6.52 -9.89 -13.96
CA ASN A 46 -7.67 -9.02 -13.84
C ASN A 46 -7.23 -7.54 -13.99
N PRO A 47 -7.70 -6.83 -15.03
CA PRO A 47 -7.24 -5.47 -15.33
C PRO A 47 -7.67 -4.47 -14.26
N GLU A 48 -8.81 -4.66 -13.60
CA GLU A 48 -9.28 -3.76 -12.54
C GLU A 48 -8.38 -3.88 -11.29
N LEU A 49 -8.04 -5.12 -10.92
CA LEU A 49 -7.13 -5.40 -9.82
C LEU A 49 -5.72 -4.84 -10.11
N GLN A 50 -5.24 -4.99 -11.35
CA GLN A 50 -3.98 -4.39 -11.82
C GLN A 50 -4.00 -2.86 -11.67
N GLN A 51 -5.05 -2.19 -12.16
CA GLN A 51 -5.16 -0.73 -12.09
C GLN A 51 -5.24 -0.20 -10.66
N ILE A 52 -5.98 -0.88 -9.78
CA ILE A 52 -6.09 -0.49 -8.37
C ILE A 52 -4.76 -0.63 -7.63
N LEU A 53 -4.02 -1.72 -7.88
CA LEU A 53 -2.77 -2.01 -7.18
C LEU A 53 -1.53 -1.39 -7.85
N ALA A 54 -1.64 -0.88 -9.08
CA ALA A 54 -0.54 -0.24 -9.78
C ALA A 54 0.03 0.93 -8.96
N GLY A 55 1.29 0.79 -8.55
CA GLY A 55 1.98 1.79 -7.71
C GLY A 55 1.45 1.93 -6.28
N LYS A 56 0.58 1.02 -5.82
CA LYS A 56 -0.02 1.07 -4.48
C LYS A 56 0.26 -0.21 -3.69
N GLN A 57 0.19 -0.07 -2.37
CA GLN A 57 0.13 -1.19 -1.43
C GLN A 57 -1.07 -1.00 -0.50
N LEU A 58 -2.06 -1.88 -0.60
CA LEU A 58 -3.36 -1.74 0.06
C LEU A 58 -3.58 -2.84 1.11
N LEU A 59 -4.53 -2.60 2.02
CA LEU A 59 -5.03 -3.65 2.90
C LEU A 59 -5.95 -4.57 2.11
N LEU A 60 -6.06 -5.83 2.54
CA LEU A 60 -7.05 -6.74 1.99
C LEU A 60 -8.49 -6.18 2.12
N ASP A 61 -8.78 -5.51 3.23
CA ASP A 61 -10.12 -4.94 3.48
C ASP A 61 -10.43 -3.72 2.60
N ASP A 62 -9.41 -3.11 1.99
CA ASP A 62 -9.56 -1.95 1.10
C ASP A 62 -9.74 -2.38 -0.37
N LEU A 63 -9.63 -3.68 -0.67
CA LEU A 63 -9.76 -4.22 -2.02
C LEU A 63 -11.19 -4.71 -2.26
N PRO A 64 -11.84 -4.32 -3.37
CA PRO A 64 -13.17 -4.80 -3.73
C PRO A 64 -13.15 -6.21 -4.34
N PHE A 65 -12.22 -7.07 -3.91
CA PHE A 65 -12.02 -8.42 -4.45
C PHE A 65 -11.96 -9.44 -3.32
N ILE A 66 -12.46 -10.63 -3.61
CA ILE A 66 -12.41 -11.75 -2.67
C ILE A 66 -10.97 -12.29 -2.53
N LEU A 67 -10.70 -12.96 -1.42
CA LEU A 67 -9.36 -13.45 -1.10
C LEU A 67 -8.87 -14.49 -2.12
N GLU A 68 -9.77 -15.29 -2.66
CA GLU A 68 -9.49 -16.32 -3.66
C GLU A 68 -8.95 -15.71 -4.95
N GLU A 69 -9.53 -14.60 -5.41
CA GLU A 69 -9.07 -13.85 -6.59
C GLU A 69 -7.65 -13.30 -6.36
N ILE A 70 -7.42 -12.69 -5.20
CA ILE A 70 -6.11 -12.14 -4.82
C ILE A 70 -5.07 -13.26 -4.72
N GLN A 71 -5.45 -14.40 -4.14
CA GLN A 71 -4.59 -15.55 -4.01
C GLN A 71 -4.24 -16.16 -5.38
N HIS A 72 -5.20 -16.27 -6.28
CA HIS A 72 -4.97 -16.76 -7.63
C HIS A 72 -3.96 -15.89 -8.40
N HIS A 73 -4.02 -14.57 -8.22
CA HIS A 73 -3.04 -13.64 -8.80
C HIS A 73 -1.68 -13.72 -8.13
N TYR A 74 -1.62 -13.96 -6.82
CA TYR A 74 -0.37 -14.19 -6.10
C TYR A 74 0.35 -15.44 -6.60
N GLU A 75 -0.38 -16.55 -6.76
CA GLU A 75 0.15 -17.83 -7.25
C GLU A 75 0.73 -17.73 -8.67
N ASN A 76 0.20 -16.80 -9.49
CA ASN A 76 0.69 -16.51 -10.82
C ASN A 76 1.76 -15.40 -10.87
N GLY A 77 2.26 -14.93 -9.72
CA GLY A 77 3.33 -13.94 -9.61
C GLY A 77 2.90 -12.49 -9.91
N CYS A 78 1.61 -12.22 -10.05
CA CYS A 78 1.08 -10.87 -10.31
C CYS A 78 0.90 -10.03 -9.04
N ILE A 79 0.78 -10.68 -7.88
CA ILE A 79 0.62 -10.03 -6.58
C ILE A 79 1.77 -10.38 -5.64
N THR A 80 2.10 -9.45 -4.74
CA THR A 80 2.99 -9.69 -3.60
C THR A 80 2.26 -9.44 -2.28
N TYR A 81 2.55 -10.31 -1.32
CA TYR A 81 2.28 -10.06 0.09
C TYR A 81 3.50 -9.42 0.75
N ASN A 82 3.30 -8.32 1.47
CA ASN A 82 4.36 -7.63 2.20
C ASN A 82 3.97 -7.47 3.68
N LYS A 83 4.99 -7.44 4.56
CA LYS A 83 4.76 -7.23 6.00
C LYS A 83 4.21 -5.83 6.26
N GLY A 84 3.09 -5.73 6.97
CA GLY A 84 2.60 -4.43 7.44
C GLY A 84 3.46 -3.81 8.55
N ILE A 85 3.97 -4.64 9.45
CA ILE A 85 4.93 -4.27 10.50
C ILE A 85 6.13 -5.23 10.42
N SER A 86 7.32 -4.66 10.36
CA SER A 86 8.58 -5.39 10.50
C SER A 86 9.21 -5.05 11.85
N THR A 87 9.80 -6.06 12.48
CA THR A 87 10.55 -5.89 13.74
C THR A 87 11.95 -6.44 13.52
N ILE A 88 12.96 -5.60 13.75
CA ILE A 88 14.37 -5.99 13.70
C ILE A 88 14.94 -5.72 15.09
N GLY A 89 15.27 -6.80 15.81
CA GLY A 89 15.65 -6.72 17.22
C GLY A 89 14.54 -6.12 18.07
N LYS A 90 14.80 -4.98 18.72
CA LYS A 90 13.83 -4.25 19.55
C LYS A 90 13.09 -3.14 18.78
N THR A 91 13.41 -2.94 17.51
CA THR A 91 12.90 -1.81 16.72
C THR A 91 11.81 -2.28 15.77
N SER A 92 10.60 -1.81 15.99
CA SER A 92 9.48 -2.01 15.07
C SER A 92 9.35 -0.84 14.08
N SER A 93 9.00 -1.17 12.84
CA SER A 93 8.75 -0.21 11.76
C SER A 93 7.44 -0.55 11.05
N CYS A 94 6.60 0.45 10.84
CA CYS A 94 5.40 0.31 10.02
C CYS A 94 5.74 0.55 8.54
N ALA A 95 5.44 -0.43 7.68
CA ALA A 95 5.72 -0.35 6.25
C ALA A 95 4.85 0.68 5.50
N ARG A 96 3.64 0.99 6.01
CA ARG A 96 2.75 1.96 5.35
C ARG A 96 3.09 3.42 5.65
N CYS A 97 3.25 3.77 6.93
CA CYS A 97 3.44 5.18 7.35
C CYS A 97 4.87 5.51 7.80
N GLY A 98 5.78 4.54 7.80
CA GLY A 98 7.16 4.72 8.24
C GLY A 98 7.33 4.96 9.75
N ASN A 99 6.29 4.76 10.57
CA ASN A 99 6.42 4.94 12.03
C ASN A 99 7.49 4.01 12.61
N ARG A 100 8.44 4.58 13.33
CA ARG A 100 9.47 3.85 14.11
C ARG A 100 9.44 4.19 15.60
N ASN A 101 8.54 5.09 16.03
CA ASN A 101 8.43 5.46 17.43
C ASN A 101 7.72 4.33 18.21
N PRO A 102 8.39 3.69 19.20
CA PRO A 102 7.81 2.61 20.01
C PRO A 102 6.50 3.00 20.70
N GLN A 103 6.36 4.25 21.13
CA GLN A 103 5.16 4.76 21.83
C GLN A 103 3.93 4.83 20.92
N LEU A 104 4.14 4.84 19.61
CA LEU A 104 3.08 4.84 18.60
C LEU A 104 2.74 3.43 18.09
N PHE A 105 3.27 2.40 18.75
CA PHE A 105 2.79 1.03 18.63
C PHE A 105 1.97 0.66 19.86
N GLY A 106 0.91 -0.12 19.64
CA GLY A 106 0.12 -0.74 20.71
C GLY A 106 0.03 -2.24 20.49
N SER A 107 -0.40 -2.97 21.51
CA SER A 107 -0.61 -4.42 21.44
C SER A 107 -2.04 -4.78 21.84
N PHE A 108 -2.59 -5.83 21.24
CA PHE A 108 -3.94 -6.31 21.52
C PHE A 108 -4.07 -7.80 21.20
N THR A 109 -5.07 -8.46 21.78
CA THR A 109 -5.47 -9.84 21.42
C THR A 109 -6.21 -9.83 20.09
N CYS A 110 -5.57 -10.35 19.04
CA CYS A 110 -6.05 -10.19 17.68
C CYS A 110 -6.99 -11.33 17.24
N ALA A 111 -8.26 -11.01 16.97
CA ALA A 111 -9.21 -11.99 16.46
C ALA A 111 -8.84 -12.56 15.07
N ARG A 112 -8.08 -11.82 14.25
CA ARG A 112 -7.68 -12.27 12.89
C ARG A 112 -6.58 -13.32 12.87
N CYS A 113 -5.81 -13.48 13.94
CA CYS A 113 -4.75 -14.49 13.99
C CYS A 113 -4.68 -15.27 15.30
N GLY A 114 -5.45 -14.91 16.31
CA GLY A 114 -5.49 -15.58 17.62
C GLY A 114 -4.39 -15.15 18.59
N ASP A 115 -3.36 -14.44 18.12
CA ASP A 115 -2.19 -14.06 18.92
C ASP A 115 -2.28 -12.62 19.45
N MET A 116 -1.41 -12.28 20.41
CA MET A 116 -1.11 -10.88 20.73
C MET A 116 -0.41 -10.23 19.52
N CYS A 117 -1.04 -9.24 18.90
CA CYS A 117 -0.46 -8.48 17.79
C CYS A 117 -0.08 -7.07 18.21
N THR A 118 1.08 -6.64 17.74
CA THR A 118 1.44 -5.22 17.69
C THR A 118 0.74 -4.56 16.49
N TYR A 119 0.29 -3.31 16.65
CA TYR A 119 -0.30 -2.48 15.60
C TYR A 119 0.21 -1.04 15.65
N CYS A 120 0.17 -0.36 14.51
CA CYS A 120 0.57 1.04 14.41
C CYS A 120 -0.60 2.00 14.69
N ARG A 121 -0.46 2.85 15.71
CA ARG A 121 -1.48 3.83 16.11
C ARG A 121 -1.69 4.95 15.07
N LYS A 122 -0.62 5.37 14.37
CA LYS A 122 -0.72 6.35 13.27
C LYS A 122 -1.60 5.88 12.11
N CYS A 123 -1.76 4.57 11.98
CA CYS A 123 -2.46 3.94 10.87
C CYS A 123 -3.95 3.73 11.16
N LEU A 124 -4.44 3.95 12.38
CA LEU A 124 -5.80 3.58 12.76
C LEU A 124 -6.91 4.16 11.85
N MET A 125 -6.81 5.45 11.51
CA MET A 125 -7.83 6.14 10.70
C MET A 125 -7.91 5.64 9.25
N MET A 126 -6.83 5.06 8.72
CA MET A 126 -6.76 4.52 7.35
C MET A 126 -6.83 2.98 7.34
N GLY A 127 -7.40 2.37 8.36
CA GLY A 127 -7.38 0.92 8.54
C GLY A 127 -6.14 0.43 9.31
N ARG A 128 -6.39 -0.40 10.33
CA ARG A 128 -5.37 -0.83 11.29
C ARG A 128 -4.36 -1.79 10.64
N ILE A 129 -3.10 -1.37 10.58
CA ILE A 129 -1.97 -2.25 10.24
C ILE A 129 -1.40 -2.88 11.50
N SER A 130 -1.36 -4.22 11.48
CA SER A 130 -0.81 -5.05 12.55
C SER A 130 0.23 -6.03 12.00
N GLU A 131 0.95 -6.70 12.89
CA GLU A 131 1.90 -7.77 12.56
C GLU A 131 1.32 -8.88 11.66
N CYS A 132 0.03 -9.17 11.83
CA CYS A 132 -0.66 -10.19 11.04
C CYS A 132 -1.36 -9.64 9.79
N THR A 133 -1.19 -8.35 9.48
CA THR A 133 -1.84 -7.69 8.34
C THR A 133 -0.89 -7.68 7.13
N PRO A 134 -1.22 -8.38 6.04
CA PRO A 134 -0.48 -8.26 4.79
C PRO A 134 -0.79 -6.94 4.09
N LEU A 135 0.21 -6.35 3.46
CA LEU A 135 0.06 -5.31 2.45
C LEU A 135 0.12 -5.97 1.08
N ILE A 136 -0.93 -5.77 0.28
CA ILE A 136 -1.09 -6.36 -1.04
C ILE A 136 -0.55 -5.36 -2.06
N GLY A 137 0.42 -5.78 -2.87
CA GLY A 137 1.00 -4.96 -3.93
C GLY A 137 1.03 -5.67 -5.27
N TRP A 138 1.13 -4.90 -6.35
CA TRP A 138 1.27 -5.41 -7.70
C TRP A 138 2.73 -5.78 -8.03
N SER A 139 2.95 -6.93 -8.67
CA SER A 139 4.24 -7.37 -9.21
C SER A 139 4.18 -7.91 -10.64
N GLY A 140 2.98 -7.93 -11.24
CA GLY A 140 2.80 -8.31 -12.64
C GLY A 140 3.26 -7.21 -13.61
N PRO A 141 3.01 -7.40 -14.91
CA PRO A 141 3.27 -6.39 -15.92
C PRO A 141 2.60 -5.05 -15.54
N PRO A 142 3.23 -3.89 -15.81
CA PRO A 142 2.58 -2.61 -15.56
C PRO A 142 1.30 -2.51 -16.42
N PRO A 143 0.24 -1.86 -15.93
CA PRO A 143 -0.88 -1.53 -16.79
C PRO A 143 -0.40 -0.68 -17.96
N ALA A 144 -1.01 -0.89 -19.12
CA ALA A 144 -0.83 0.01 -20.25
C ALA A 144 -1.45 1.37 -19.88
N PHE A 145 -0.63 2.41 -19.88
CA PHE A 145 -1.09 3.79 -19.82
C PHE A 145 -0.85 4.42 -21.19
N ASP A 146 -1.90 4.93 -21.81
CA ASP A 146 -1.74 5.79 -22.96
C ASP A 146 -1.15 7.12 -22.48
N ILE A 147 0.16 7.29 -22.69
CA ILE A 147 0.82 8.57 -22.42
C ILE A 147 0.30 9.53 -23.49
N PRO A 148 -0.45 10.58 -23.12
CA PRO A 148 -0.89 11.56 -24.10
C PRO A 148 0.32 12.19 -24.78
N ALA A 149 0.21 12.52 -26.07
CA ALA A 149 1.29 13.16 -26.84
C ALA A 149 1.82 14.45 -26.18
N LYS A 150 1.00 15.07 -25.34
CA LYS A 150 1.26 16.26 -24.55
C LYS A 150 1.06 15.91 -23.07
N VAL A 151 2.14 15.86 -22.31
CA VAL A 151 2.14 15.70 -20.85
C VAL A 151 2.44 17.03 -20.18
N LEU A 152 1.84 17.28 -19.01
CA LEU A 152 2.01 18.52 -18.24
C LEU A 152 1.53 19.80 -18.97
N GLU A 153 0.62 19.68 -19.95
CA GLU A 153 -0.10 20.82 -20.51
C GLU A 153 -1.30 21.17 -19.62
N TRP A 154 -1.04 21.96 -18.59
CA TRP A 154 -2.11 22.66 -17.89
C TRP A 154 -2.32 24.02 -18.56
N GLU A 155 -3.48 24.22 -19.19
CA GLU A 155 -3.83 25.48 -19.89
C GLU A 155 -4.40 26.57 -18.97
N GLY A 156 -4.42 26.33 -17.65
CA GLY A 156 -4.88 27.32 -16.69
C GLY A 156 -3.87 28.45 -16.49
N THR A 157 -4.34 29.54 -15.88
CA THR A 157 -3.45 30.62 -15.41
C THR A 157 -3.23 30.47 -13.92
N LEU A 158 -1.97 30.48 -13.48
CA LEU A 158 -1.67 30.45 -12.05
C LEU A 158 -2.12 31.76 -11.42
N SER A 159 -2.77 31.69 -10.25
CA SER A 159 -2.97 32.89 -9.44
C SER A 159 -1.62 33.44 -8.97
N ASP A 160 -1.54 34.71 -8.60
CA ASP A 160 -0.28 35.35 -8.18
C ASP A 160 0.45 34.56 -7.08
N GLY A 161 -0.30 34.01 -6.13
CA GLY A 161 0.24 33.18 -5.05
C GLY A 161 0.80 31.84 -5.55
N GLN A 162 0.11 31.19 -6.48
CA GLN A 162 0.58 29.94 -7.11
C GLN A 162 1.79 30.19 -7.99
N GLN A 163 1.82 31.28 -8.76
CA GLN A 163 2.96 31.65 -9.60
C GLN A 163 4.20 31.94 -8.75
N ASN A 164 4.04 32.68 -7.64
CA ASN A 164 5.13 32.93 -6.69
C ASN A 164 5.67 31.61 -6.10
N ALA A 165 4.78 30.74 -5.63
CA ALA A 165 5.17 29.44 -5.10
C ALA A 165 5.88 28.57 -6.15
N SER A 166 5.40 28.58 -7.39
CA SER A 166 6.00 27.86 -8.53
C SER A 166 7.41 28.38 -8.82
N ASN A 167 7.59 29.70 -8.92
CA ASN A 167 8.90 30.30 -9.16
C ASN A 167 9.89 29.96 -8.05
N ARG A 168 9.47 30.06 -6.79
CA ARG A 168 10.31 29.70 -5.63
C ARG A 168 10.66 28.21 -5.62
N ALA A 169 9.74 27.34 -6.06
CA ALA A 169 10.01 25.91 -6.18
C ALA A 169 11.08 25.63 -7.24
N VAL A 170 11.00 26.28 -8.40
CA VAL A 170 12.02 26.19 -9.45
C VAL A 170 13.39 26.65 -8.92
N GLU A 171 13.46 27.80 -8.25
CA GLU A 171 14.70 28.31 -7.65
C GLU A 171 15.27 27.35 -6.61
N ALA A 172 14.43 26.81 -5.71
CA ALA A 172 14.87 25.88 -4.68
C ALA A 172 15.47 24.60 -5.27
N VAL A 173 14.87 24.07 -6.35
CA VAL A 173 15.42 22.91 -7.08
C VAL A 173 16.76 23.26 -7.72
N LEU A 174 16.84 24.39 -8.43
CA LEU A 174 18.08 24.83 -9.10
C LEU A 174 19.22 25.09 -8.11
N GLN A 175 18.89 25.61 -6.93
CA GLN A 175 19.87 25.91 -5.86
C GLN A 175 20.08 24.74 -4.89
N ASN A 176 19.37 23.62 -5.07
CA ASN A 176 19.38 22.47 -4.17
C ASN A 176 19.12 22.85 -2.69
N THR A 177 18.12 23.71 -2.47
CA THR A 177 17.71 24.19 -1.14
C THR A 177 16.32 23.68 -0.75
N ASN A 178 16.02 23.73 0.54
CA ASN A 178 14.72 23.29 1.07
C ASN A 178 13.68 24.41 0.97
N LEU A 179 12.49 24.10 0.47
CA LEU A 179 11.34 25.01 0.42
C LEU A 179 10.10 24.33 1.04
N LEU A 180 9.41 25.04 1.95
CA LEU A 180 8.10 24.65 2.45
C LEU A 180 7.02 25.47 1.72
N VAL A 181 6.20 24.79 0.92
CA VAL A 181 4.99 25.40 0.32
C VAL A 181 3.80 25.07 1.21
N TRP A 182 3.26 26.08 1.89
CA TRP A 182 2.03 25.93 2.68
C TRP A 182 0.83 26.35 1.83
N ALA A 183 -0.02 25.39 1.46
CA ALA A 183 -1.27 25.64 0.76
C ALA A 183 -2.47 25.20 1.63
N VAL A 184 -3.54 25.99 1.63
CA VAL A 184 -4.82 25.62 2.25
C VAL A 184 -5.62 24.71 1.32
N CYS A 185 -6.55 23.92 1.87
CA CYS A 185 -7.43 23.09 1.07
C CYS A 185 -8.10 23.95 -0.01
N ALA A 186 -7.98 23.50 -1.25
CA ALA A 186 -8.63 24.11 -2.41
C ALA A 186 -7.96 25.44 -2.90
N ALA A 187 -6.72 25.74 -2.52
CA ALA A 187 -5.92 26.80 -3.18
C ALA A 187 -5.59 26.54 -4.68
N GLY A 188 -6.04 25.41 -5.24
CA GLY A 188 -5.84 24.98 -6.63
C GLY A 188 -7.07 25.07 -7.54
N TYR A 189 -8.25 25.47 -7.04
CA TYR A 189 -9.40 25.77 -7.89
C TYR A 189 -9.49 27.29 -8.09
N GLU A 190 -9.41 27.75 -9.33
CA GLU A 190 -9.92 29.06 -9.70
C GLU A 190 -11.14 28.80 -10.58
N TYR A 191 -12.29 29.36 -10.20
CA TYR A 191 -13.51 29.28 -11.00
C TYR A 191 -13.27 30.03 -12.32
N VAL A 192 -12.95 29.31 -13.39
CA VAL A 192 -13.05 29.86 -14.75
C VAL A 192 -14.53 30.13 -14.99
N ARG A 193 -14.97 31.38 -14.81
CA ARG A 193 -16.30 31.82 -15.26
C ARG A 193 -16.35 31.62 -16.77
N LYS A 194 -17.06 30.58 -17.24
CA LYS A 194 -17.54 30.53 -18.62
C LYS A 194 -18.45 31.74 -18.81
N GLY A 195 -18.01 32.70 -19.61
CA GLY A 195 -18.85 33.78 -20.10
C GLY A 195 -20.00 33.19 -20.93
N TYR A 196 -21.21 33.62 -20.63
CA TYR A 196 -22.38 33.45 -21.48
C TYR A 196 -22.38 34.50 -22.59
#